data_AF-A0A538ARC8-F1
#
_entry.id   AF-A0A538ARC8-F1
#
_cell.length_a   1.000
_cell.length_b   1.000
_cell.length_c   1.000
_cell.angle_alpha   90.00
_cell.angle_beta   90.00
_cell.angle_gamma   90.00
#
_symmetry.space_group_name_H-M   'P 1'
#
loop_
_entity.id
_entity.type
_entity.pdbx_description
1 polymer ?
#
loop_
_entity_poly.entity_id
_entity_poly.type
_entity_poly.pdbx_seq_one_letter_code
_entity_poly.pdbx_strand_id
1 'polypeptide(L)'
;MFSYSGAQCTPSGELTVFGTITNTNPATYTFSYAIVLVRGDGTQQGTANGSVSHLPPGGRSGPGAIGSGTCTYPLASGPNPRQNITSITPG
;
A
#
# COMPACT_ATOMS: atom_id res chain seq x y z
N MET A 1 4.76 -4.43 9.33
CA MET A 1 5.56 -3.31 8.78
C MET A 1 5.36 -3.21 7.27
N PHE A 2 5.32 -2.00 6.72
CA PHE A 2 5.24 -1.76 5.27
C PHE A 2 6.41 -0.89 4.83
N SER A 3 6.96 -1.22 3.66
CA SER A 3 7.99 -0.45 2.98
C SER A 3 7.46 -0.02 1.61
N TYR A 4 7.52 1.28 1.34
CA TYR A 4 7.15 1.86 0.04
C TYR A 4 8.34 1.90 -0.89
N SER A 5 8.19 1.46 -2.13
CA SER A 5 9.22 1.60 -3.17
C SER A 5 8.82 2.52 -4.32
N GLY A 6 7.53 2.80 -4.49
CA GLY A 6 7.05 3.72 -5.52
C GLY A 6 5.57 3.57 -5.81
N ALA A 7 5.08 4.40 -6.72
CA ALA A 7 3.73 4.32 -7.25
C ALA A 7 3.73 4.74 -8.72
N GLN A 8 2.85 4.11 -9.49
CA GLN A 8 2.60 4.47 -10.88
C GLN A 8 1.14 4.87 -11.03
N CYS A 9 0.91 6.03 -11.64
CA CYS A 9 -0.41 6.51 -12.00
C CYS A 9 -0.48 6.62 -13.52
N THR A 10 -1.43 5.94 -14.14
CA THR A 10 -1.65 6.03 -15.59
C THR A 10 -2.45 7.29 -15.93
N PRO A 11 -2.43 7.76 -17.19
CA PRO A 11 -3.28 8.86 -17.63
C PRO A 11 -4.79 8.61 -17.49
N SER A 12 -5.23 7.34 -17.40
CA SER A 12 -6.62 6.97 -17.10
C SER A 12 -6.98 7.08 -15.61
N GLY A 13 -6.02 7.44 -14.76
CA GLY A 13 -6.21 7.57 -13.31
C GLY A 13 -6.11 6.25 -12.55
N GLU A 14 -5.54 5.20 -13.17
CA GLU A 14 -5.29 3.93 -12.47
C GLU A 14 -3.99 4.01 -11.68
N LEU A 15 -4.06 3.63 -10.40
CA LEU A 15 -2.94 3.65 -9.48
C LEU A 15 -2.47 2.23 -9.19
N THR A 16 -1.16 2.01 -9.29
CA THR A 16 -0.48 0.84 -8.71
C THR A 16 0.56 1.33 -7.70
N VAL A 17 0.50 0.81 -6.46
CA VAL A 17 1.49 1.08 -5.42
C VAL A 17 2.42 -0.13 -5.28
N PHE A 18 3.72 0.15 -5.21
CA PHE A 18 4.78 -0.82 -5.10
C PHE A 18 5.46 -0.75 -3.73
N GLY A 19 5.83 -1.93 -3.23
CA GLY A 19 6.55 -2.03 -1.97
C GLY A 19 6.64 -3.46 -1.45
N THR A 20 6.85 -3.56 -0.14
CA THR A 20 6.96 -4.82 0.58
C THR A 20 6.19 -4.73 1.88
N ILE A 21 5.47 -5.80 2.22
CA ILE A 21 4.78 -5.93 3.51
C ILE A 21 5.41 -7.07 4.28
N THR A 22 5.70 -6.83 5.55
CA THR A 22 6.27 -7.81 6.48
C THR A 22 5.35 -7.98 7.67
N ASN A 23 5.02 -9.23 8.00
CA ASN A 23 4.34 -9.52 9.25
C ASN A 23 5.35 -9.52 10.40
N THR A 24 5.25 -8.53 11.27
CA THR A 24 6.10 -8.37 12.46
C THR A 24 5.43 -8.91 13.73
N ASN A 25 4.25 -9.51 13.61
CA ASN A 25 3.52 -10.10 14.72
C ASN A 25 3.97 -11.56 14.95
N PRO A 26 3.74 -12.13 16.15
CA PRO A 26 4.15 -13.49 16.47
C PRO A 26 3.25 -14.59 15.88
N ALA A 27 2.13 -14.24 15.22
CA ALA A 27 1.18 -15.18 14.64
C ALA A 27 0.95 -14.91 13.14
N THR A 28 0.32 -15.86 12.45
CA THR A 28 -0.11 -15.71 11.05
C THR A 28 -1.30 -14.76 10.98
N TYR A 29 -1.29 -13.85 9.99
CA TYR A 29 -2.39 -12.91 9.79
C TYR A 29 -2.79 -12.78 8.32
N THR A 30 -4.10 -12.65 8.12
CA THR A 30 -4.68 -12.08 6.91
C THR A 30 -5.07 -10.64 7.23
N PHE A 31 -4.69 -9.67 6.41
CA PHE A 31 -5.05 -8.28 6.64
C PHE A 31 -5.26 -7.53 5.33
N SER A 32 -6.16 -6.55 5.40
CA SER A 32 -6.47 -5.62 4.33
C SER A 32 -6.09 -4.20 4.76
N TYR A 33 -5.69 -3.39 3.81
CA TYR A 33 -5.20 -2.04 4.06
C TYR A 33 -5.57 -1.09 2.93
N ALA A 34 -5.66 0.19 3.30
CA ALA A 34 -5.77 1.30 2.38
C ALA A 34 -4.47 2.11 2.42
N ILE A 35 -4.01 2.55 1.26
CA ILE A 35 -2.85 3.42 1.06
C ILE A 35 -3.37 4.72 0.46
N VAL A 36 -3.05 5.84 1.09
CA VAL A 36 -3.35 7.18 0.62
C VAL A 36 -2.04 7.84 0.22
N LEU A 37 -1.90 8.22 -1.05
CA LEU A 37 -0.77 9.01 -1.51
C LEU A 37 -1.07 10.48 -1.26
N VAL A 38 -0.26 11.14 -0.44
CA VAL A 38 -0.37 12.58 -0.17
C VAL A 38 0.86 13.33 -0.67
N ARG A 39 0.66 14.53 -1.20
CA ARG A 39 1.74 15.48 -1.51
C ARG A 39 2.41 15.99 -0.25
N GLY A 40 3.56 16.65 -0.41
CA GLY A 40 4.22 17.38 0.67
C GLY A 40 3.35 18.49 1.29
N ASP A 41 2.39 19.03 0.54
CA ASP A 41 1.40 20.01 1.01
C ASP A 41 0.19 19.39 1.73
N GLY A 42 0.13 18.05 1.87
CA GLY A 42 -0.97 17.31 2.49
C GLY A 42 -2.13 16.96 1.56
N THR A 43 -2.11 17.41 0.30
CA THR A 43 -3.16 17.11 -0.68
C THR A 43 -3.13 15.63 -1.08
N GLN A 44 -4.28 14.96 -0.99
CA GLN A 44 -4.43 13.60 -1.49
C GLN A 44 -4.33 13.56 -3.02
N GLN A 45 -3.48 12.67 -3.55
CA GLN A 45 -3.32 12.41 -4.97
C GLN A 45 -3.85 11.06 -5.42
N GLY A 46 -4.05 10.12 -4.50
CA GLY A 46 -4.57 8.82 -4.86
C GLY A 46 -4.81 7.92 -3.67
N THR A 47 -5.58 6.88 -3.91
CA THR A 47 -5.93 5.86 -2.93
C THR A 47 -5.81 4.50 -3.58
N ALA A 48 -5.09 3.59 -2.93
CA ALA A 48 -4.98 2.19 -3.32
C ALA A 48 -5.42 1.30 -2.18
N ASN A 49 -5.98 0.14 -2.49
CA ASN A 49 -6.29 -0.89 -1.53
C ASN A 49 -5.46 -2.13 -1.82
N GLY A 50 -5.15 -2.89 -0.78
CA GLY A 50 -4.48 -4.17 -0.92
C GLY A 50 -4.82 -5.11 0.22
N SER A 51 -4.45 -6.36 0.05
CA SER A 51 -4.65 -7.40 1.05
C SER A 51 -3.52 -8.41 0.97
N VAL A 52 -3.12 -8.94 2.12
CA VAL A 52 -2.24 -10.11 2.21
C VAL A 52 -2.98 -11.19 3.00
N SER A 53 -2.97 -12.42 2.48
CA SER A 53 -3.56 -13.58 3.12
C SER A 53 -2.50 -14.46 3.78
N HIS A 54 -2.81 -14.96 4.97
CA HIS A 54 -2.02 -15.95 5.73
C HIS A 54 -0.51 -15.66 5.76
N LEU A 55 -0.11 -14.42 6.05
CA LEU A 55 1.30 -14.06 6.14
C LEU A 55 1.87 -14.60 7.46
N PRO A 56 2.80 -15.57 7.47
CA PRO A 56 3.34 -16.16 8.69
C PRO A 56 4.20 -15.15 9.48
N PRO A 57 4.57 -15.44 10.74
CA PRO A 57 5.49 -14.60 11.52
C PRO A 57 6.81 -14.38 10.77
N GLY A 58 7.22 -13.12 10.59
CA GLY A 58 8.41 -12.75 9.81
C GLY A 58 8.25 -12.88 8.30
N GLY A 59 7.12 -13.38 7.81
CA GLY A 59 6.79 -13.54 6.40
C GLY A 59 6.74 -12.21 5.66
N ARG A 60 7.07 -12.25 4.37
CA ARG A 60 7.11 -11.08 3.49
C ARG A 60 6.25 -11.29 2.24
N SER A 61 5.55 -10.25 1.82
CA SER A 61 4.87 -10.14 0.52
C SER A 61 5.47 -8.96 -0.27
N GLY A 62 5.92 -9.20 -1.50
CA GLY A 62 6.74 -8.28 -2.29
C GLY A 62 8.24 -8.64 -2.30
N PRO A 63 9.12 -7.84 -2.95
CA PRO A 63 8.84 -6.55 -3.58
C PRO A 63 7.96 -6.68 -4.83
N GLY A 64 7.01 -5.77 -5.01
CA GLY A 64 6.12 -5.76 -6.17
C GLY A 64 4.90 -4.88 -5.96
N ALA A 65 3.88 -5.05 -6.80
CA ALA A 65 2.59 -4.39 -6.62
C ALA A 65 1.92 -4.90 -5.34
N ILE A 66 1.63 -3.99 -4.41
CA ILE A 66 1.01 -4.28 -3.12
C ILE A 66 -0.36 -3.62 -2.96
N GLY A 67 -0.78 -2.82 -3.92
CA GLY A 67 -2.13 -2.26 -3.91
C GLY A 67 -2.46 -1.58 -5.23
N SER A 68 -3.75 -1.51 -5.52
CA SER A 68 -4.28 -0.85 -6.70
C SER A 68 -5.46 0.05 -6.34
N GLY A 69 -5.70 1.06 -7.16
CA GLY A 69 -6.84 1.95 -6.98
C GLY A 69 -6.80 3.11 -7.96
N THR A 70 -7.08 4.31 -7.48
CA THR A 70 -7.24 5.50 -8.32
C THR A 70 -6.33 6.64 -7.90
N CYS A 71 -5.98 7.49 -8.86
CA CYS A 71 -5.10 8.63 -8.66
C CYS A 71 -5.47 9.81 -9.58
N THR A 72 -5.01 10.99 -9.20
CA THR A 72 -4.96 12.17 -10.06
C THR A 72 -3.61 12.18 -10.79
N TYR A 73 -3.66 12.05 -12.12
CA TYR A 73 -2.48 12.11 -12.98
C TYR A 73 -2.07 13.56 -13.29
N PRO A 74 -0.76 13.88 -13.35
CA PRO A 74 0.37 13.06 -12.95
C PRO A 74 0.56 13.05 -11.42
N LEU A 75 1.18 11.99 -10.89
CA LEU A 75 1.66 12.02 -9.49
C LEU A 75 2.72 13.11 -9.37
N ALA A 76 2.64 13.90 -8.31
CA ALA A 76 3.66 14.90 -8.03
C ALA A 76 4.93 14.19 -7.57
N SER A 77 6.09 14.82 -7.72
CA SER A 77 7.34 14.31 -7.15
C SER A 77 7.24 14.28 -5.61
N GLY A 78 7.77 13.22 -5.00
CA GLY A 78 7.76 13.03 -3.55
C GLY A 78 6.38 12.71 -2.93
N PRO A 79 5.57 11.80 -3.49
CA PRO A 79 4.35 11.37 -2.81
C PRO A 79 4.73 10.64 -1.51
N ASN A 80 4.18 11.11 -0.39
CA ASN A 80 4.31 10.48 0.91
C ASN A 80 3.16 9.49 1.09
N PRO A 81 3.41 8.18 1.08
CA PRO A 81 2.35 7.20 1.33
C PRO A 81 1.97 7.22 2.81
N ARG A 82 0.70 7.48 3.07
CA ARG A 82 0.06 7.12 4.35
C ARG A 82 -0.66 5.82 4.16
N GLN A 83 -0.68 4.99 5.19
CA GLN A 83 -1.26 3.66 5.12
C GLN A 83 -2.04 3.42 6.39
N ASN A 84 -3.19 2.79 6.23
CA ASN A 84 -4.08 2.44 7.31
C ASN A 84 -4.48 0.98 7.14
N ILE A 85 -4.28 0.18 8.18
CA ILE A 85 -4.80 -1.18 8.22
C ILE A 85 -6.31 -1.07 8.42
N THR A 86 -7.08 -1.57 7.46
CA THR A 86 -8.55 -1.47 7.49
C THR A 86 -9.18 -2.71 8.13
N SER A 87 -8.50 -3.86 8.08
CA SER A 87 -8.91 -5.08 8.77
C SER A 87 -7.72 -5.99 9.02
N ILE A 88 -7.73 -6.71 10.13
CA ILE A 88 -6.74 -7.74 10.48
C ILE A 88 -7.45 -8.92 11.14
N THR A 89 -7.21 -10.12 10.61
CA THR A 89 -7.81 -11.37 11.08
C THR A 89 -6.69 -12.39 11.33
N PRO A 90 -6.65 -13.03 12.52
CA PRO A 90 -5.78 -14.18 12.75
C PRO A 90 -6.05 -15.27 11.71
N GLY A 91 -4.97 -15.85 11.17
CA GLY A 91 -5.02 -16.96 10.21
C GLY A 91 -4.84 -18.31 10.88
#